data_AF-A0A7R9HGU7-F1
#
_entry.id   AF-A0A7R9HGU7-F1
#
_cell.length_a   1.000
_cell.length_b   1.000
_cell.length_c   1.000
_cell.angle_alpha   90.00
_cell.angle_beta   90.00
_cell.angle_gamma   90.00
#
_symmetry.space_group_name_H-M   'P 1'
#
loop_
_entity.id
_entity.type
_entity.pdbx_description
1 polymer ?
#
loop_
_entity_poly.entity_id
_entity_poly.type
_entity_poly.pdbx_seq_one_letter_code
_entity_poly.pdbx_strand_id
1 'polypeptide(L)'
;MEAEMKAYPVRLRSLHLVNAPVYVDKLVTVLKMVLLPKLFKRLIVHTSSLGSLHDHIHPKYLPLEYGGELGPMQDMWGELYVAI
;
A
#
# COMPACT_ATOMS: atom_id res chain seq x y z
N MET A 1 4.38 3.08 21.16
CA MET A 1 4.57 2.33 19.90
C MET A 1 3.80 1.01 19.82
N GLU A 2 4.04 -0.03 20.64
CA GLU A 2 3.24 -1.28 20.53
C GLU A 2 1.73 -1.09 20.81
N ALA A 3 1.38 -0.19 21.74
CA ALA A 3 -0.01 0.09 22.10
C ALA A 3 -0.80 0.81 20.98
N GLU A 4 -0.15 1.69 20.22
CA GLU A 4 -0.78 2.46 19.14
C GLU A 4 -1.12 1.55 17.95
N MET A 5 -0.21 0.65 17.58
CA MET A 5 -0.46 -0.29 16.48
C MET A 5 -1.52 -1.35 16.82
N LYS A 6 -1.67 -1.71 18.11
CA LYS A 6 -2.77 -2.57 18.59
C LYS A 6 -4.12 -1.83 18.58
N ALA A 7 -4.10 -0.51 18.71
CA ALA A 7 -5.29 0.32 18.74
C ALA A 7 -5.84 0.66 17.35
N TYR A 8 -5.14 0.32 16.25
CA TYR A 8 -5.73 0.38 14.92
C TYR A 8 -6.81 -0.72 14.80
N PRO A 9 -8.11 -0.37 14.75
CA PRO A 9 -9.18 -1.37 14.62
C PRO A 9 -9.18 -2.03 13.23
N VAL A 10 -8.34 -1.53 12.31
CA VAL A 10 -8.20 -2.03 10.95
C VAL A 10 -7.22 -3.21 10.92
N ARG A 11 -7.73 -4.39 10.60
CA ARG A 11 -6.90 -5.56 10.29
C ARG A 11 -6.22 -5.33 8.93
N LEU A 12 -5.00 -4.81 8.94
CA LEU A 12 -4.14 -4.68 7.76
C LEU A 12 -3.91 -6.05 7.10
N ARG A 13 -4.54 -6.33 5.95
CA ARG A 13 -4.47 -7.62 5.26
C ARG A 13 -3.15 -7.79 4.49
N SER A 14 -2.77 -6.77 3.73
CA SER A 14 -1.51 -6.67 3.01
C SER A 14 -1.20 -5.19 2.77
N LEU A 15 0.08 -4.83 2.79
CA LEU A 15 0.56 -3.47 2.51
C LEU A 15 1.46 -3.53 1.29
N HIS A 16 1.01 -2.93 0.18
CA HIS A 16 1.72 -2.96 -1.11
C HIS A 16 2.41 -1.61 -1.33
N LEU A 17 3.75 -1.59 -1.29
CA LEU A 17 4.52 -0.41 -1.70
C LEU A 17 4.79 -0.52 -3.20
N VAL A 18 4.22 0.40 -3.97
CA VAL A 18 4.34 0.46 -5.44
C VAL A 18 5.21 1.65 -5.81
N ASN A 19 5.98 1.54 -6.90
CA ASN A 19 6.91 2.57 -7.35
C ASN A 19 7.97 2.90 -6.27
N ALA A 20 8.46 1.86 -5.61
CA ALA A 20 9.47 2.00 -4.57
C ALA A 20 10.82 2.39 -5.21
N PRO A 21 11.38 3.57 -4.88
CA PRO A 21 12.65 4.01 -5.43
C PRO A 21 13.82 3.21 -4.83
N VAL A 22 15.01 3.32 -5.42
CA VAL A 22 16.21 2.53 -5.03
C VAL A 22 16.59 2.67 -3.55
N TYR A 23 16.15 3.74 -2.87
CA TYR A 23 16.37 3.96 -1.43
C TYR A 23 15.30 3.34 -0.51
N VAL A 24 14.35 2.56 -1.05
CA VAL A 24 13.26 1.95 -0.27
C VAL A 24 13.78 1.03 0.83
N ASP A 25 14.96 0.42 0.69
CA ASP A 25 15.56 -0.43 1.71
C ASP A 25 15.77 0.29 3.05
N LYS A 26 16.13 1.59 3.00
CA LYS A 26 16.26 2.41 4.21
C LYS A 26 14.90 2.66 4.84
N LEU A 27 13.88 2.96 4.02
CA LEU A 27 12.51 3.14 4.48
C LEU A 27 11.98 1.85 5.14
N VAL A 28 12.21 0.70 4.50
CA VAL A 28 11.83 -0.63 5.02
C VAL A 28 12.55 -0.92 6.33
N THR A 29 13.81 -0.52 6.48
CA THR A 29 14.57 -0.67 7.73
C THR A 29 13.96 0.16 8.86
N VAL A 30 13.57 1.41 8.59
CA VAL A 30 12.85 2.25 9.57
C VAL A 30 11.49 1.65 9.91
N LEU A 31 10.73 1.21 8.90
CA LEU A 31 9.46 0.54 9.08
C LEU A 31 9.61 -0.77 9.87
N LYS A 32 10.71 -1.51 9.72
CA LYS A 32 10.97 -2.73 10.51
C LYS A 32 11.16 -2.43 11.99
N MET A 33 11.70 -1.25 12.34
CA MET A 33 11.84 -0.83 13.73
C MET A 33 10.52 -0.31 14.32
N VAL A 34 9.66 0.28 13.50
CA VAL A 34 8.39 0.89 13.93
C VAL A 34 7.24 -0.12 13.93
N LEU A 35 7.16 -0.99 12.93
CA LEU A 35 6.08 -1.94 12.71
C LEU A 35 6.29 -3.21 13.53
N LEU A 36 5.20 -3.77 14.07
CA LEU A 36 5.25 -5.10 14.65
C LEU A 36 5.68 -6.14 13.61
N PRO A 37 6.40 -7.21 14.01
CA PRO A 37 6.82 -8.29 13.09
C PRO A 37 5.65 -8.91 12.32
N LYS A 38 4.44 -8.94 12.91
CA LYS A 38 3.22 -9.45 12.27
C LYS A 38 2.74 -8.56 11.11
N LEU A 39 2.94 -7.25 11.21
CA LEU A 39 2.57 -6.29 10.17
C LEU A 39 3.66 -6.21 9.10
N PHE A 40 4.92 -6.26 9.51
CA PHE A 40 6.06 -6.29 8.60
C PHE A 40 6.01 -7.50 7.66
N LYS A 41 5.59 -8.69 8.14
CA LYS A 41 5.37 -9.87 7.30
C LYS A 41 4.32 -9.70 6.20
N ARG A 42 3.46 -8.68 6.31
CA ARG A 42 2.40 -8.36 5.33
C ARG A 42 2.79 -7.23 4.38
N LEU A 43 4.00 -6.67 4.52
CA LEU A 43 4.57 -5.67 3.64
C LEU A 43 5.12 -6.35 2.38
N ILE A 44 4.62 -5.93 1.22
CA ILE A 44 5.05 -6.40 -0.10
C ILE A 44 5.56 -5.17 -0.85
N VAL A 45 6.83 -5.20 -1.25
CA VAL A 45 7.48 -4.08 -1.94
C VAL A 45 7.63 -4.44 -3.41
N HIS A 46 6.95 -3.68 -4.27
CA HIS A 46 7.02 -3.77 -5.73
C HIS A 46 8.03 -2.73 -6.21
N THR A 47 9.28 -3.15 -6.34
CA THR A 47 10.42 -2.29 -6.68
C THR A 47 10.49 -1.92 -8.17
N SER A 48 10.10 -2.83 -9.06
CA SER A 48 10.44 -2.67 -10.49
C SER A 48 9.32 -2.98 -11.47
N SER A 49 8.16 -3.48 -11.04
CA SER A 49 7.08 -3.83 -11.98
C SER A 49 5.70 -3.67 -11.37
N LEU A 50 4.78 -3.09 -12.16
CA LEU A 50 3.34 -3.10 -11.87
C LEU A 50 2.74 -4.50 -12.06
N GLY A 51 3.43 -5.42 -12.74
CA GLY A 51 2.94 -6.79 -12.94
C GLY A 51 2.76 -7.55 -11.63
N SER A 52 3.69 -7.42 -10.68
CA SER A 52 3.57 -8.08 -9.37
C SER A 52 2.45 -7.47 -8.51
N LEU A 53 2.00 -6.24 -8.81
CA LEU A 53 0.81 -5.65 -8.21
C LEU A 53 -0.45 -6.28 -8.78
N HIS A 54 -0.51 -6.50 -10.09
CA HIS A 54 -1.66 -7.11 -10.79
C HIS A 54 -1.89 -8.57 -10.39
N ASP A 55 -0.84 -9.29 -9.98
CA ASP A 55 -0.96 -10.65 -9.41
C ASP A 55 -1.71 -10.68 -8.06
N HIS A 56 -1.67 -9.57 -7.31
CA HIS A 56 -2.29 -9.48 -5.99
C HIS A 56 -3.62 -8.73 -6.00
N ILE A 57 -3.77 -7.75 -6.89
CA ILE A 57 -4.95 -6.90 -7.00
C ILE A 57 -5.36 -6.89 -8.47
N HIS A 58 -6.57 -7.38 -8.75
CA HIS A 58 -7.08 -7.41 -10.12
C HIS A 58 -7.12 -5.98 -10.70
N PRO A 59 -6.65 -5.76 -11.94
CA PRO A 59 -6.51 -4.42 -12.54
C PRO A 59 -7.83 -3.64 -12.60
N LYS A 60 -8.96 -4.35 -12.66
CA LYS A 60 -10.32 -3.77 -12.51
C LYS A 60 -10.50 -2.91 -11.26
N TYR A 61 -9.75 -3.14 -10.19
CA TYR A 61 -9.85 -2.37 -8.94
C TYR A 61 -8.78 -1.29 -8.79
N LEU A 62 -7.91 -1.12 -9.78
CA LEU A 62 -6.81 -0.17 -9.75
C LEU A 62 -7.11 1.04 -10.63
N PRO A 63 -6.68 2.25 -10.23
CA PRO A 63 -6.68 3.42 -11.10
C PRO A 63 -5.86 3.19 -12.37
N LEU A 64 -6.17 3.95 -13.42
CA LEU A 64 -5.44 3.97 -14.70
C LEU A 64 -3.94 4.17 -14.54
N GLU A 65 -3.53 4.98 -13.57
CA GLU A 65 -2.16 5.39 -13.26
C GLU A 65 -1.32 4.23 -12.70
N TYR A 66 -1.96 3.20 -12.16
CA TYR A 66 -1.33 1.95 -11.74
C TYR A 66 -1.53 0.81 -12.74
N GLY A 67 -1.97 1.14 -13.97
CA GLY A 67 -2.25 0.18 -15.03
C GLY A 67 -3.56 -0.60 -14.84
N GLY A 68 -4.53 -0.01 -14.13
CA GLY A 68 -5.85 -0.58 -13.92
C GLY A 68 -6.95 0.02 -14.80
N GLU A 69 -8.18 -0.40 -14.55
CA GLU A 69 -9.39 -0.03 -15.34
C GLU A 69 -10.41 0.80 -14.55
N LEU A 70 -10.13 1.15 -13.28
CA LEU A 70 -11.10 1.77 -12.36
C LEU A 70 -11.34 3.28 -12.64
N GLY A 71 -10.74 3.84 -13.69
CA GLY A 71 -10.79 5.27 -14.00
C GLY A 71 -9.61 6.06 -13.45
N PRO A 72 -9.54 7.39 -13.68
CA PRO A 72 -8.45 8.22 -13.20
C PRO A 72 -8.51 8.35 -11.68
N MET A 73 -7.35 8.33 -11.03
CA MET A 73 -7.24 8.43 -9.58
C MET A 73 -7.93 9.67 -9.00
N GLN A 74 -7.98 10.76 -9.78
CA GLN A 74 -8.60 12.03 -9.42
C GLN A 74 -10.08 11.89 -9.04
N ASP A 75 -10.82 11.01 -9.71
CA ASP A 75 -12.25 10.79 -9.43
C ASP A 75 -12.45 10.13 -8.06
N MET A 76 -11.53 9.24 -7.67
CA MET A 76 -11.58 8.56 -6.37
C MET A 76 -11.25 9.50 -5.20
N TRP A 77 -10.33 10.44 -5.40
CA TRP A 77 -9.97 11.42 -4.36
C TRP A 77 -11.10 12.44 -4.14
N GLY A 78 -11.87 12.75 -5.18
CA GLY A 78 -13.05 13.61 -5.10
C GLY A 78 -14.13 13.06 -4.18
N GLU A 79 -14.42 11.76 -4.24
CA GLU A 79 -15.45 11.13 -3.40
C GLU A 79 -15.07 11.11 -1.91
N LEU A 80 -13.79 10.94 -1.58
CA LEU A 80 -13.35 10.92 -0.18
C LEU A 80 -13.47 12.30 0.49
N TYR A 81 -13.29 13.39 -0.25
CA TYR A 81 -13.37 14.75 0.30
C TYR A 81 -14.82 15.21 0.55
N VAL A 82 -15.79 14.60 -0.12
CA VAL A 82 -17.23 14.88 0.09
C VAL A 82 -17.80 14.07 1.27
N ALA A 83 -17.14 12.99 1.67
CA ALA A 83 -17.59 12.09 2.73
C ALA A 83 -17.00 12.40 4.13
N ILE A 84 -16.19 13.45 4.27
CA ILE A 84 -15.57 13.89 5.55
C ILE A 84 -16.19 15.21 6.02
#